data_AF-A0A3E0QI38-F1
#
_entry.id   AF-A0A3E0QI38-F1
#
_cell.length_a   1.000
_cell.length_b   1.000
_cell.length_c   1.000
_cell.angle_alpha   90.00
_cell.angle_beta   90.00
_cell.angle_gamma   90.00
#
_symmetry.space_group_name_H-M   'P 1'
#
loop_
_entity.id
_entity.type
_entity.pdbx_description
1 polymer ?
#
loop_
_entity_poly.entity_id
_entity_poly.type
_entity_poly.pdbx_seq_one_letter_code
_entity_poly.pdbx_strand_id
1 'polypeptide(L)'
;MPTYDYGCNYCGFLWQDIKQSINDPPKKKCPKCSKTTLDRLISGGIHVFTKGEATTLGQLAEQNTKKMGHYELQDKRAKTKEETDAGLKRYNEEIKQIGKMSESQKQRYIDNG
;
A
#
# COMPACT_ATOMS: atom_id res chain seq x y z
N MET A 1 -31.44 -7.88 -8.89
CA MET A 1 -30.92 -8.02 -10.26
C MET A 1 -29.70 -7.12 -10.37
N PRO A 2 -28.51 -7.65 -10.65
CA PRO A 2 -27.30 -6.84 -10.71
C PRO A 2 -27.41 -5.79 -11.82
N THR A 3 -26.80 -4.63 -11.59
CA THR A 3 -26.53 -3.65 -12.63
C THR A 3 -25.10 -3.87 -13.13
N TYR A 4 -24.91 -3.74 -14.43
CA TYR A 4 -23.59 -3.81 -15.04
C TYR A 4 -23.34 -2.58 -15.89
N ASP A 5 -22.10 -2.13 -15.87
CA ASP A 5 -21.60 -1.13 -16.80
C ASP A 5 -21.00 -1.82 -18.01
N TYR A 6 -21.12 -1.20 -19.17
CA TYR A 6 -20.53 -1.67 -20.42
C TYR A 6 -19.75 -0.53 -21.09
N GLY A 7 -18.64 -0.87 -21.72
CA GLY A 7 -17.77 0.02 -22.46
C GLY A 7 -17.57 -0.47 -23.88
N CYS A 8 -17.67 0.43 -24.86
CA CYS A 8 -17.38 0.12 -26.26
C CYS A 8 -15.94 0.49 -26.60
N ASN A 9 -15.12 -0.49 -26.96
CA ASN A 9 -13.70 -0.29 -27.29
C ASN A 9 -13.47 0.53 -28.57
N TYR A 10 -14.47 0.58 -29.47
CA TYR A 10 -14.34 1.30 -30.74
C TYR A 10 -14.68 2.79 -30.65
N CYS A 11 -15.82 3.13 -30.03
CA CYS A 11 -16.33 4.51 -30.02
C CYS A 11 -16.31 5.17 -28.64
N GLY A 12 -15.80 4.48 -27.62
CA GLY A 12 -15.72 4.99 -26.24
C GLY A 12 -17.07 5.17 -25.55
N PHE A 13 -18.15 4.60 -26.10
CA PHE A 13 -19.48 4.71 -25.49
C PHE A 13 -19.52 3.94 -24.16
N LEU A 14 -19.92 4.63 -23.10
CA LEU A 14 -20.17 4.06 -21.77
C LEU A 14 -21.67 3.87 -21.59
N TRP A 15 -22.08 2.65 -21.24
CA TRP A 15 -23.46 2.29 -20.98
C TRP A 15 -23.56 1.78 -19.54
N GLN A 16 -24.00 2.66 -18.65
CA GLN A 16 -24.00 2.43 -17.20
C GLN A 16 -25.35 1.91 -16.70
N ASP A 17 -25.33 1.29 -15.51
CA ASP A 17 -26.52 0.88 -14.75
C ASP A 17 -27.51 -0.03 -15.51
N ILE A 18 -26.97 -0.89 -16.39
CA ILE A 18 -27.82 -1.82 -17.14
C ILE A 18 -28.30 -2.92 -16.20
N LYS A 19 -29.61 -2.93 -15.93
CA LYS A 19 -30.28 -4.05 -15.24
C LYS A 19 -30.23 -5.28 -16.15
N GLN A 20 -29.44 -6.28 -15.75
CA GLN A 20 -29.30 -7.53 -16.48
C GLN A 20 -29.29 -8.69 -15.49
N SER A 21 -29.89 -9.83 -15.85
CA SER A 21 -29.71 -11.04 -15.06
C SER A 21 -28.29 -11.56 -15.19
N ILE A 22 -27.77 -12.21 -14.14
CA ILE A 22 -26.48 -12.89 -14.19
C ILE A 22 -26.48 -14.06 -15.18
N ASN A 23 -27.66 -14.64 -15.43
CA ASN A 23 -27.86 -15.76 -16.35
C ASN A 23 -28.02 -15.30 -17.82
N ASP A 24 -28.20 -14.01 -18.07
CA ASP A 24 -28.38 -13.51 -19.44
C ASP A 24 -27.03 -13.43 -20.17
N PRO A 25 -26.99 -13.71 -21.48
CA PRO A 25 -25.78 -13.53 -22.26
C PRO A 25 -25.34 -12.04 -22.27
N PRO A 26 -24.03 -11.75 -22.21
CA PRO A 26 -23.53 -10.37 -22.20
C PRO A 26 -23.88 -9.64 -23.51
N LYS A 27 -24.17 -8.34 -23.39
CA LYS A 27 -24.48 -7.49 -24.55
C LYS A 27 -23.20 -7.17 -25.31
N LYS A 28 -23.10 -7.62 -26.57
CA LYS A 28 -21.91 -7.39 -27.43
C LYS A 28 -22.05 -6.24 -28.42
N LYS A 29 -23.28 -5.89 -28.80
CA LYS A 29 -23.56 -4.86 -29.81
C LYS A 29 -23.67 -3.49 -29.17
N CYS A 30 -22.85 -2.55 -29.63
CA CYS A 30 -22.90 -1.16 -29.18
C CYS A 30 -24.13 -0.44 -29.77
N PRO A 31 -24.97 0.24 -28.97
CA PRO A 31 -26.12 0.99 -29.48
C PRO A 31 -25.72 2.27 -30.24
N LYS A 32 -24.50 2.80 -30.00
CA LYS A 32 -24.03 4.05 -30.64
C LYS A 32 -23.40 3.82 -32.02
N CYS A 33 -22.55 2.81 -32.17
CA CYS A 33 -21.81 2.57 -33.43
C CYS A 33 -22.21 1.27 -34.14
N SER A 34 -23.14 0.49 -33.57
CA SER A 34 -23.61 -0.80 -34.09
C SER A 34 -22.57 -1.91 -34.24
N LYS A 35 -21.30 -1.66 -33.88
CA LYS A 35 -20.24 -2.66 -33.87
C LYS A 35 -20.35 -3.59 -32.67
N THR A 36 -19.86 -4.81 -32.83
CA THR A 36 -19.84 -5.86 -31.80
C THR A 36 -18.58 -5.76 -30.93
N THR A 37 -18.35 -4.58 -30.35
CA THR A 37 -17.15 -4.26 -29.54
C THR A 37 -17.54 -3.72 -28.16
N LEU A 38 -18.74 -4.08 -27.67
CA LEU A 38 -19.24 -3.70 -26.36
C LEU A 38 -18.87 -4.79 -25.35
N ASP A 39 -18.14 -4.42 -24.30
CA ASP A 39 -17.69 -5.32 -23.24
C ASP A 39 -18.21 -4.85 -21.88
N ARG A 40 -18.44 -5.80 -20.97
CA ARG A 40 -18.86 -5.49 -19.59
C ARG A 40 -17.66 -4.93 -18.82
N LEU A 41 -17.83 -3.76 -18.23
CA LEU A 41 -16.87 -3.15 -17.33
C LEU A 41 -17.07 -3.69 -15.93
N ILE A 42 -15.98 -4.12 -15.31
CA ILE A 42 -15.96 -4.48 -13.89
C ILE A 42 -15.58 -3.21 -13.13
N SER A 43 -16.55 -2.33 -12.91
CA SER A 43 -16.43 -1.09 -12.16
C SER A 43 -16.99 -1.28 -10.74
N GLY A 44 -16.18 -0.98 -9.72
CA GLY A 44 -16.61 -0.98 -8.31
C GLY A 44 -16.55 -2.35 -7.61
N GLY A 45 -16.27 -2.33 -6.30
CA GLY A 45 -16.34 -3.52 -5.45
C GLY A 45 -15.17 -4.53 -5.54
N ILE A 46 -14.14 -4.26 -6.34
CA ILE A 46 -12.91 -5.07 -6.33
C ILE A 46 -12.10 -4.72 -5.08
N HIS A 47 -12.49 -5.29 -3.95
CA HIS A 47 -11.58 -5.43 -2.82
C HIS A 47 -10.63 -6.57 -3.15
N VAL A 48 -9.41 -6.23 -3.56
CA VAL A 48 -8.35 -7.23 -3.71
C VAL A 48 -7.90 -7.61 -2.30
N PHE A 49 -8.14 -8.86 -1.92
CA PHE A 49 -7.55 -9.45 -0.71
C PHE A 49 -6.89 -10.77 -1.08
N THR A 50 -5.69 -10.98 -0.57
CA THR A 50 -4.98 -12.25 -0.69
C THR A 50 -5.43 -13.15 0.46
N LYS A 51 -6.15 -14.23 0.13
CA LYS A 51 -6.57 -15.26 1.09
C LYS A 51 -5.46 -16.30 1.24
N GLY A 52 -4.88 -16.43 2.43
CA GLY A 52 -3.79 -17.41 2.69
C GLY A 52 -2.84 -16.97 3.80
N GLU A 53 -1.79 -17.74 4.01
CA GLU A 53 -0.66 -17.37 4.87
C GLU A 53 0.13 -16.21 4.28
N ALA A 54 0.82 -15.44 5.13
CA ALA A 54 1.62 -14.32 4.67
C ALA A 54 2.85 -14.82 3.90
N THR A 55 2.96 -14.44 2.62
CA THR A 55 4.11 -14.79 1.76
C THR A 55 5.12 -13.65 1.65
N THR A 56 4.79 -12.47 2.17
CA THR A 56 5.67 -11.29 2.17
C THR A 56 5.82 -10.69 3.56
N LEU A 57 6.94 -9.99 3.80
CA LEU A 57 7.19 -9.26 5.06
C LEU A 57 6.10 -8.22 5.34
N GLY A 58 5.58 -7.56 4.31
CA GLY A 58 4.49 -6.59 4.44
C GLY A 58 3.19 -7.24 4.93
N GLN A 59 2.81 -8.38 4.35
CA GLN A 59 1.63 -9.14 4.80
C GLN A 59 1.78 -9.64 6.24
N LEU A 60 2.97 -10.10 6.63
CA LEU A 60 3.22 -10.55 8.00
C LEU A 60 3.12 -9.38 8.99
N ALA A 61 3.69 -8.22 8.64
CA ALA A 61 3.57 -7.01 9.45
C ALA A 61 2.11 -6.54 9.57
N GLU A 62 1.33 -6.61 8.49
CA GLU A 62 -0.08 -6.25 8.51
C GLU A 62 -0.91 -7.22 9.37
N GLN A 63 -0.67 -8.53 9.26
CA GLN A 63 -1.32 -9.51 10.12
C GLN A 63 -0.97 -9.31 11.60
N ASN A 64 0.31 -9.06 11.90
CA ASN A 64 0.75 -8.81 13.27
C ASN A 64 0.14 -7.53 13.83
N THR A 65 0.06 -6.45 13.05
CA THR A 65 -0.56 -5.19 13.50
C THR A 65 -2.08 -5.32 13.65
N LYS A 66 -2.77 -6.06 12.79
CA LYS A 66 -4.21 -6.35 12.94
C LYS A 66 -4.52 -7.22 14.16
N LYS A 67 -3.63 -8.16 14.51
CA LYS A 67 -3.77 -8.99 15.72
C LYS A 67 -3.49 -8.23 17.00
N MET A 68 -2.68 -7.16 16.94
CA MET A 68 -2.38 -6.32 18.10
C MET A 68 -3.55 -5.39 18.43
N GLY A 69 -3.84 -5.25 19.73
CA GLY A 69 -4.82 -4.29 20.21
C GLY A 69 -4.33 -2.84 20.09
N HIS A 70 -5.26 -1.89 20.14
CA HIS A 70 -4.93 -0.45 20.07
C HIS A 70 -3.92 -0.02 21.15
N TYR A 71 -4.07 -0.55 22.38
CA TYR A 71 -3.17 -0.25 23.50
C TYR A 71 -1.75 -0.81 23.27
N GLU A 72 -1.63 -2.07 22.85
CA GLU A 72 -0.33 -2.69 22.55
C GLU A 72 0.41 -1.98 21.41
N LEU A 73 -0.33 -1.51 20.39
CA LEU A 73 0.20 -0.71 19.30
C LEU A 73 0.74 0.63 19.78
N GLN A 74 0.03 1.31 20.68
CA GLN A 74 0.49 2.57 21.27
C GLN A 74 1.75 2.37 22.10
N ASP A 75 1.77 1.36 22.97
CA ASP A 75 2.94 1.05 23.81
C ASP A 75 4.18 0.74 22.98
N LYS A 76 4.05 -0.09 21.93
CA LYS A 76 5.18 -0.38 21.04
C LYS A 76 5.67 0.86 20.31
N ARG A 77 4.76 1.71 19.80
CA ARG A 77 5.12 2.97 19.14
C ARG A 77 5.82 3.94 20.09
N ALA A 78 5.36 4.03 21.34
CA ALA A 78 6.00 4.85 22.37
C ALA A 78 7.42 4.38 22.65
N LYS A 79 7.61 3.06 22.87
CA LYS A 79 8.95 2.47 23.08
C LYS A 79 9.89 2.72 21.91
N THR A 80 9.44 2.48 20.68
CA THR A 80 10.26 2.75 19.49
C THR A 80 10.67 4.22 19.41
N LYS A 81 9.75 5.14 19.75
CA LYS A 81 10.06 6.58 19.77
C LYS A 81 11.11 6.91 20.83
N GLU A 82 10.96 6.40 22.04
CA GLU A 82 11.92 6.60 23.13
C GLU A 82 13.32 6.08 22.76
N GLU A 83 13.39 4.88 22.16
CA GLU A 83 14.64 4.30 21.69
C GLU A 83 15.30 5.14 20.59
N THR A 84 14.51 5.64 19.64
CA THR A 84 15.03 6.52 18.57
C THR A 84 15.52 7.85 19.11
N ASP A 85 14.80 8.46 20.06
CA ASP A 85 15.20 9.72 20.68
C ASP A 85 16.48 9.54 21.52
N ALA A 86 16.60 8.41 22.23
CA ALA A 86 17.81 8.07 22.98
C ALA A 86 19.00 7.78 22.05
N GLY A 87 18.78 7.11 20.91
CA GLY A 87 19.79 6.90 19.88
C GLY A 87 20.29 8.23 19.29
N LEU A 88 19.37 9.13 18.95
CA LEU A 88 19.71 10.44 18.39
C LEU A 88 20.49 11.32 19.38
N LYS A 89 20.14 11.27 20.67
CA LYS A 89 20.89 11.97 21.72
C LYS A 89 22.34 11.48 21.79
N ARG A 90 22.55 10.15 21.82
CA ARG A 90 23.88 9.54 21.83
C ARG A 90 24.70 9.95 20.60
N TYR A 91 24.10 9.86 19.42
CA TYR A 91 24.74 10.30 18.17
C TYR A 91 25.15 11.77 18.20
N ASN A 92 24.27 12.65 18.69
CA ASN A 92 24.57 14.08 18.80
C ASN A 92 25.67 14.37 19.84
N GLU A 93 25.73 13.60 20.91
CA GLU A 93 26.81 13.68 21.91
C GLU A 93 28.14 13.22 21.32
N GLU A 94 28.16 12.10 20.59
CA GLU A 94 29.34 11.60 19.88
C GLU A 94 29.87 12.64 18.89
N ILE A 95 29.02 13.23 18.07
CA ILE A 95 29.41 14.32 17.15
C ILE A 95 30.03 15.50 17.90
N LYS A 96 29.46 15.90 19.03
CA LYS A 96 30.02 16.99 19.84
C LYS A 96 31.39 16.64 20.40
N GLN A 97 31.65 15.38 20.76
CA GLN A 97 32.97 14.95 21.23
C GLN A 97 33.98 14.92 20.08
N ILE A 98 33.59 14.39 18.92
CA ILE A 98 34.43 14.39 17.71
C ILE A 98 34.79 15.82 17.30
N GLY A 99 33.84 16.76 17.39
CA GLY A 99 34.09 18.18 17.10
C GLY A 99 35.13 18.84 18.01
N LYS A 100 35.36 18.32 19.22
CA LYS A 100 36.37 18.81 20.18
C LYS A 100 37.74 18.16 20.00
N MET A 101 37.86 17.11 19.18
CA MET A 101 39.13 16.43 18.92
C MET A 101 40.03 17.25 18.01
N SER A 102 41.35 17.08 18.15
CA SER A 102 42.33 17.57 17.17
C SER A 102 42.22 16.79 15.86
N GLU A 103 42.69 17.39 14.75
CA GLU A 103 42.67 16.74 13.43
C GLU A 103 43.37 15.37 13.41
N SER A 104 44.50 15.23 14.12
CA SER A 104 45.19 13.94 14.26
C SER A 104 44.38 12.86 15.00
N GLN A 105 43.54 13.26 15.96
CA GLN A 105 42.66 12.36 16.70
C GLN A 105 41.43 11.97 15.87
N LYS A 106 40.89 12.90 15.08
CA LYS A 106 39.81 12.61 14.12
C LYS A 106 40.26 11.60 13.06
N GLN A 107 41.47 11.77 12.53
CA GLN A 107 42.07 10.82 11.57
C GLN A 107 42.12 9.40 12.16
N ARG A 108 42.64 9.28 13.39
CA ARG A 108 42.69 7.98 14.10
C ARG A 108 41.31 7.39 14.39
N TYR A 109 40.31 8.21 14.67
CA TYR A 109 38.95 7.74 14.89
C TYR A 109 38.36 7.13 13.61
N ILE A 110 38.60 7.76 12.45
CA ILE A 110 38.18 7.24 11.14
C ILE A 110 38.91 5.94 10.79
N ASP A 111 40.22 5.87 11.08
CA ASP A 111 41.05 4.71 10.73
C ASP A 111 40.75 3.48 11.61
N ASN A 112 40.29 3.67 12.86
CA ASN A 112 40.08 2.58 13.82
C ASN A 112 38.62 2.11 13.95
N GLY A 113 37.63 2.89 13.45
CA GLY A 113 36.22 2.50 13.43
C GLY A 113 35.64 2.16 14.80
#